data_AF-A0A7C6NPG9-F1
#
_entry.id   AF-A0A7C6NPG9-F1
#
_cell.length_a   1.000
_cell.length_b   1.000
_cell.length_c   1.000
_cell.angle_alpha   90.00
_cell.angle_beta   90.00
_cell.angle_gamma   90.00
#
_symmetry.space_group_name_H-M   'P 1'
#
loop_
_entity.id
_entity.type
_entity.pdbx_description
1 polymer ?
#
loop_
_entity_poly.entity_id
_entity_poly.type
_entity_poly.pdbx_seq_one_letter_code
_entity_poly.pdbx_strand_id
1 'polypeptide(L)'
;MNRRDFLKHAGVAGGAVAASPLLANQLFSHAEQVNAPAQHDLPYRLMDLHVHTTDEFTIEDVVAVGKKTGVQFGVVNNVAPWKMWDDEALKKFFDETFPHPVYVGLQPMVLGWSKRLSPELIQKADYVLMDPQVLPNGNRYGDELKIWEIATYIDDVEFFMQRYFDHTIDVITNSEPIDILGWPLYLPGNVARDYYKLWTPDRLNRIVEAAKEHGVAIEINNTARSPHEEFITMAKRAGLKFTFGSDTRNFTMGRLDYCLEIAKKCGLTQSDFFVPKRAL
;
A
#
# COMPACT_ATOMS: atom_id res chain seq x y z
N MET A 1 -1.82 -9.52 -38.03
CA MET A 1 -0.33 -9.46 -38.08
C MET A 1 0.15 -9.34 -36.64
N ASN A 2 0.81 -10.38 -36.13
CA ASN A 2 1.04 -10.59 -34.70
C ASN A 2 2.27 -9.78 -34.22
N ARG A 3 2.12 -8.93 -33.20
CA ARG A 3 3.16 -7.97 -32.73
C ARG A 3 4.38 -8.62 -32.04
N ARG A 4 4.42 -9.95 -31.94
CA ARG A 4 5.52 -10.70 -31.28
C ARG A 4 6.76 -10.92 -32.14
N ASP A 5 6.72 -10.65 -33.45
CA ASP A 5 7.85 -10.94 -34.34
C ASP A 5 8.70 -9.72 -34.76
N PHE A 6 8.35 -8.51 -34.34
CA PHE A 6 9.12 -7.31 -34.72
C PHE A 6 10.46 -7.16 -33.96
N LEU A 7 10.63 -7.82 -32.82
CA LEU A 7 11.84 -7.69 -31.98
C LEU A 7 12.97 -8.67 -32.34
N LYS A 8 12.82 -9.52 -33.35
CA LYS A 8 13.85 -10.53 -33.69
C LYS A 8 14.96 -10.04 -34.63
N HIS A 9 14.92 -8.80 -35.13
CA HIS A 9 15.91 -8.33 -36.13
C HIS A 9 16.52 -6.94 -35.91
N ALA A 10 16.44 -6.35 -34.72
CA ALA A 10 17.20 -5.14 -34.40
C ALA A 10 18.48 -5.50 -33.62
N GLY A 11 19.49 -5.98 -34.34
CA GLY A 11 20.84 -6.16 -33.81
C GLY A 11 21.58 -4.84 -33.66
N VAL A 12 22.10 -4.62 -32.45
CA VAL A 12 23.40 -4.00 -32.10
C VAL A 12 23.76 -2.67 -32.77
N ALA A 13 23.62 -1.58 -32.00
CA ALA A 13 24.61 -0.49 -31.97
C ALA A 13 24.44 0.38 -30.71
N GLY A 14 25.50 0.46 -29.90
CA GLY A 14 25.82 1.69 -29.14
C GLY A 14 25.69 1.65 -27.62
N GLY A 15 26.83 1.49 -26.93
CA GLY A 15 27.11 2.21 -25.68
C GLY A 15 26.84 1.48 -24.37
N ALA A 16 27.74 0.57 -23.98
CA ALA A 16 27.85 0.13 -22.59
C ALA A 16 28.40 1.28 -21.73
N VAL A 17 27.55 1.92 -20.91
CA VAL A 17 28.02 2.63 -19.72
C VAL A 17 27.93 1.62 -18.57
N ALA A 18 29.05 0.94 -18.32
CA ALA A 18 29.20 0.15 -17.12
C ALA A 18 29.28 1.11 -15.93
N ALA A 19 28.16 1.35 -15.25
CA ALA A 19 28.17 1.97 -13.93
C ALA A 19 28.85 0.98 -12.97
N SER A 20 30.09 1.28 -12.58
CA SER A 20 30.83 0.45 -11.63
C SER A 20 30.04 0.28 -10.31
N PRO A 21 30.02 -0.92 -9.71
CA PRO A 21 29.30 -1.19 -8.45
C PRO A 21 29.75 -0.29 -7.28
N LEU A 22 30.92 0.34 -7.41
CA LEU A 22 31.49 1.28 -6.44
C LEU A 22 30.77 2.63 -6.40
N LEU A 23 30.15 3.10 -7.50
CA LEU A 23 29.41 4.37 -7.51
C LEU A 23 28.02 4.23 -6.87
N ALA A 24 27.37 3.08 -7.03
CA ALA A 24 26.09 2.78 -6.37
C ALA A 24 26.28 2.74 -4.85
N ASN A 25 27.34 2.08 -4.35
CA ASN A 25 27.61 2.02 -2.91
C ASN A 25 28.00 3.36 -2.27
N GLN A 26 28.53 4.33 -3.02
CA GLN A 26 28.84 5.66 -2.49
C GLN A 26 27.61 6.59 -2.44
N LEU A 27 26.62 6.40 -3.32
CA LEU A 27 25.37 7.16 -3.29
C LEU A 27 24.40 6.66 -2.20
N PHE A 28 24.52 5.41 -1.75
CA PHE A 28 23.71 4.85 -0.66
C PHE A 28 24.38 4.88 0.72
N SER A 29 25.67 5.22 0.84
CA SER A 29 26.39 5.25 2.13
C SER A 29 26.27 6.57 2.91
N HIS A 30 25.60 7.57 2.35
CA HIS A 30 25.34 8.87 3.01
C HIS A 30 23.84 9.11 3.24
N ALA A 31 23.05 8.05 3.40
CA ALA A 31 21.79 8.19 4.12
C ALA A 31 22.15 8.49 5.58
N GLU A 32 22.25 9.78 5.91
CA GLU A 32 22.14 10.24 7.28
C GLU A 32 21.01 9.44 7.95
N GLN A 33 21.29 8.93 9.14
CA GLN A 33 20.28 8.36 10.01
C GLN A 33 19.29 9.48 10.34
N VAL A 34 18.29 9.67 9.47
CA VAL A 34 17.09 10.40 9.82
C VAL A 34 16.42 9.54 10.89
N ASN A 35 16.65 9.90 12.14
CA ASN A 35 16.06 9.24 13.28
C ASN A 35 14.54 9.39 13.13
N ALA A 36 13.84 8.29 12.84
CA ALA A 36 12.40 8.24 13.05
C ALA A 36 12.12 8.76 14.47
N PRO A 37 11.10 9.62 14.68
CA PRO A 37 10.83 10.14 16.01
C PRO A 37 10.67 8.97 16.97
N ALA A 38 11.33 9.07 18.12
CA ALA A 38 11.25 8.03 19.12
C ALA A 38 9.78 7.88 19.54
N GLN A 39 9.31 6.64 19.72
CA GLN A 39 7.97 6.34 20.24
C GLN A 39 7.59 7.21 21.46
N HIS A 40 8.58 7.58 22.28
CA HIS A 40 8.41 8.42 23.46
C HIS A 40 7.90 9.84 23.19
N ASP A 41 8.04 10.35 21.96
CA ASP A 41 7.60 11.69 21.57
C ASP A 41 6.15 11.72 21.07
N LEU A 42 5.49 10.56 20.94
CA LEU A 42 4.14 10.44 20.43
C LEU A 42 3.15 10.13 21.55
N PRO A 43 1.97 10.79 21.58
CA PRO A 43 0.95 10.52 22.60
C PRO A 43 0.19 9.20 22.34
N TYR A 44 0.62 8.39 21.38
CA TYR A 44 0.00 7.14 20.98
C TYR A 44 1.05 6.13 20.50
N ARG A 45 0.67 4.85 20.52
CA ARG A 45 1.51 3.77 19.98
C ARG A 45 1.65 3.95 18.47
N LEU A 46 2.86 4.19 17.98
CA LEU A 46 3.18 4.18 16.56
C LEU A 46 3.03 2.76 15.99
N MET A 47 2.19 2.63 14.97
CA MET A 47 1.95 1.38 14.26
C MET A 47 2.24 1.56 12.77
N ASP A 48 2.89 0.59 12.16
CA ASP A 48 3.04 0.46 10.71
C ASP A 48 2.32 -0.82 10.29
N LEU A 49 1.11 -0.68 9.74
CA LEU A 49 0.20 -1.79 9.40
C LEU A 49 0.29 -2.19 7.92
N HIS A 50 1.40 -1.86 7.26
CA HIS A 50 1.63 -2.28 5.88
C HIS A 50 3.11 -2.56 5.68
N VAL A 51 3.55 -3.76 6.10
CA VAL A 51 4.90 -4.24 5.84
C VAL A 51 4.90 -5.65 5.29
N HIS A 52 5.96 -5.99 4.57
CA HIS A 52 6.12 -7.28 3.90
C HIS A 52 7.44 -7.93 4.31
N THR A 53 7.46 -9.26 4.35
CA THR A 53 8.69 -10.06 4.46
C THR A 53 9.15 -10.53 3.08
N THR A 54 10.44 -10.88 2.98
CA THR A 54 11.06 -11.55 1.82
C THR A 54 11.97 -12.67 2.30
N ASP A 55 12.60 -13.40 1.37
CA ASP A 55 13.57 -14.44 1.71
C ASP A 55 14.83 -13.85 2.40
N GLU A 56 15.17 -12.59 2.09
CA GLU A 56 16.30 -11.85 2.66
C GLU A 56 15.93 -10.92 3.82
N PHE A 57 14.63 -10.75 4.11
CA PHE A 57 14.13 -9.89 5.17
C PHE A 57 12.97 -10.59 5.89
N THR A 58 13.27 -11.27 6.99
CA THR A 58 12.38 -12.25 7.60
C THR A 58 11.48 -11.64 8.68
N ILE A 59 10.58 -12.45 9.23
CA ILE A 59 9.74 -12.05 10.36
C ILE A 59 10.57 -11.72 11.62
N GLU A 60 11.70 -12.40 11.82
CA GLU A 60 12.65 -12.08 12.89
C GLU A 60 13.26 -10.69 12.73
N ASP A 61 13.57 -10.28 11.49
CA ASP A 61 14.05 -8.93 11.20
C ASP A 61 12.99 -7.88 11.53
N VAL A 62 11.72 -8.12 11.15
CA VAL A 62 10.59 -7.24 11.52
C VAL A 62 10.51 -7.09 13.05
N VAL A 63 10.58 -8.20 13.79
CA VAL A 63 10.55 -8.19 15.26
C VAL A 63 11.76 -7.45 15.85
N ALA A 64 12.94 -7.62 15.27
CA ALA A 64 14.15 -6.92 15.71
C ALA A 64 14.05 -5.41 15.49
N VAL A 65 13.52 -4.98 14.34
CA VAL A 65 13.25 -3.56 14.06
C VAL A 65 12.21 -3.01 15.03
N GLY A 66 11.14 -3.76 15.33
CA GLY A 66 10.10 -3.35 16.28
C GLY A 66 10.65 -3.15 17.68
N LYS A 67 11.48 -4.08 18.17
CA LYS A 67 12.18 -3.94 19.46
C LYS A 67 13.11 -2.73 19.52
N LYS A 68 13.81 -2.45 18.42
CA LYS A 68 14.76 -1.33 18.34
C LYS A 68 14.08 0.03 18.28
N THR A 69 12.96 0.13 17.57
CA THR A 69 12.30 1.40 17.25
C THR A 69 11.10 1.71 18.14
N GLY A 70 10.52 0.70 18.77
CA GLY A 70 9.25 0.82 19.50
C GLY A 70 8.01 0.83 18.60
N VAL A 71 8.18 0.73 17.27
CA VAL A 71 7.08 0.63 16.31
C VAL A 71 6.43 -0.75 16.42
N GLN A 72 5.10 -0.77 16.47
CA GLN A 72 4.34 -2.01 16.35
C GLN A 72 4.01 -2.28 14.88
N PHE A 73 4.40 -3.45 14.38
CA PHE A 73 4.21 -3.81 12.98
C PHE A 73 2.96 -4.65 12.76
N GLY A 74 2.36 -4.47 11.60
CA GLY A 74 1.41 -5.37 10.96
C GLY A 74 1.98 -5.90 9.65
N VAL A 75 2.21 -7.22 9.60
CA VAL A 75 2.76 -7.91 8.43
C VAL A 75 1.60 -8.35 7.54
N VAL A 76 1.66 -8.00 6.26
CA VAL A 76 0.69 -8.42 5.26
C VAL A 76 1.33 -9.31 4.21
N ASN A 77 0.51 -10.14 3.55
CA ASN A 77 0.92 -10.89 2.37
C ASN A 77 -0.10 -10.73 1.26
N ASN A 78 0.36 -10.72 0.01
CA ASN A 78 -0.52 -10.48 -1.14
C ASN A 78 -1.40 -11.70 -1.40
N VAL A 79 -2.72 -11.51 -1.37
CA VAL A 79 -3.70 -12.50 -1.84
C VAL A 79 -3.91 -12.28 -3.33
N ALA A 80 -3.21 -13.05 -4.16
CA ALA A 80 -3.22 -12.89 -5.61
C ALA A 80 -2.85 -14.20 -6.33
N PRO A 81 -3.29 -14.40 -7.59
CA PRO A 81 -2.97 -15.61 -8.39
C PRO A 81 -1.49 -15.93 -8.53
N TRP A 82 -0.62 -14.93 -8.42
CA TRP A 82 0.84 -15.05 -8.55
C TRP A 82 1.57 -15.15 -7.20
N LYS A 83 0.84 -15.22 -6.08
CA LYS A 83 1.39 -15.32 -4.73
C LYS A 83 0.54 -16.27 -3.88
N MET A 84 -0.10 -15.78 -2.82
CA MET A 84 -0.97 -16.57 -1.94
C MET A 84 -2.38 -16.64 -2.54
N TRP A 85 -2.85 -17.82 -2.97
CA TRP A 85 -4.13 -17.96 -3.70
C TRP A 85 -5.01 -19.14 -3.32
N ASP A 86 -4.67 -19.83 -2.23
CA ASP A 86 -5.44 -20.91 -1.65
C ASP A 86 -5.23 -21.01 -0.12
N ASP A 87 -6.03 -21.87 0.51
CA ASP A 87 -6.03 -22.11 1.94
C ASP A 87 -4.71 -22.67 2.48
N GLU A 88 -3.96 -23.41 1.68
CA GLU A 88 -2.69 -24.03 2.11
C GLU A 88 -1.63 -22.95 2.26
N ALA A 89 -1.49 -22.07 1.25
CA ALA A 89 -0.59 -20.93 1.29
C ALA A 89 -0.96 -19.96 2.43
N LEU A 90 -2.25 -19.71 2.66
CA LEU A 90 -2.70 -18.86 3.77
C LEU A 90 -2.38 -19.46 5.15
N LYS A 91 -2.60 -20.77 5.35
CA LYS A 91 -2.23 -21.45 6.59
C LYS A 91 -0.73 -21.36 6.84
N LYS A 92 0.10 -21.58 5.82
CA LYS A 92 1.56 -21.44 5.92
C LYS A 92 1.96 -20.03 6.37
N PHE A 93 1.40 -19.00 5.75
CA PHE A 93 1.66 -17.61 6.16
C PHE A 93 1.29 -17.36 7.63
N PHE A 94 0.15 -17.88 8.07
CA PHE A 94 -0.31 -17.77 9.45
C PHE A 94 0.58 -18.51 10.45
N ASP A 95 0.96 -19.74 10.14
CA ASP A 95 1.85 -20.56 10.99
C ASP A 95 3.23 -19.89 11.16
N GLU A 96 3.71 -19.21 10.13
CA GLU A 96 4.98 -18.46 10.14
C GLU A 96 4.88 -17.11 10.88
N THR A 97 3.70 -16.47 10.90
CA THR A 97 3.59 -15.06 11.36
C THR A 97 2.96 -14.92 12.75
N PHE A 98 1.91 -15.69 13.07
CA PHE A 98 1.21 -15.59 14.35
C PHE A 98 2.05 -15.85 15.61
N PRO A 99 3.10 -16.70 15.59
CA PRO A 99 3.97 -16.88 16.76
C PRO A 99 4.72 -15.62 17.19
N HIS A 100 4.75 -14.58 16.35
CA HIS A 100 5.52 -13.35 16.58
C HIS A 100 4.63 -12.21 17.10
N PRO A 101 5.18 -11.24 17.87
CA PRO A 101 4.44 -10.11 18.43
C PRO A 101 4.16 -9.01 17.38
N VAL A 102 3.57 -9.39 16.25
CA VAL A 102 3.14 -8.51 15.16
C VAL A 102 1.66 -8.71 14.89
N TYR A 103 0.98 -7.71 14.33
CA TYR A 103 -0.32 -7.93 13.70
C TYR A 103 -0.16 -8.68 12.37
N VAL A 104 -1.17 -9.44 11.97
CA VAL A 104 -1.18 -10.25 10.75
C VAL A 104 -2.34 -9.80 9.88
N GLY A 105 -2.04 -9.22 8.72
CA GLY A 105 -3.06 -8.76 7.78
C GLY A 105 -3.00 -9.46 6.43
N LEU A 106 -4.03 -9.26 5.62
CA LEU A 106 -4.08 -9.71 4.23
C LEU A 106 -4.05 -8.49 3.30
N GLN A 107 -3.35 -8.63 2.17
CA GLN A 107 -3.39 -7.64 1.09
C GLN A 107 -3.93 -8.25 -0.21
N PRO A 108 -5.26 -8.33 -0.38
CA PRO A 108 -5.83 -8.75 -1.66
C PRO A 108 -5.45 -7.80 -2.78
N MET A 109 -5.09 -8.36 -3.93
CA MET A 109 -4.68 -7.56 -5.10
C MET A 109 -5.77 -7.48 -6.17
N VAL A 110 -6.85 -8.26 -6.07
CA VAL A 110 -7.93 -8.28 -7.06
C VAL A 110 -9.27 -8.53 -6.38
N LEU A 111 -10.35 -7.99 -6.96
CA LEU A 111 -11.70 -8.32 -6.52
C LEU A 111 -12.05 -9.79 -6.82
N GLY A 112 -12.89 -10.38 -5.98
CA GLY A 112 -13.25 -11.80 -5.98
C GLY A 112 -12.25 -12.72 -5.28
N TRP A 113 -11.23 -12.16 -4.62
CA TRP A 113 -10.19 -12.91 -3.90
C TRP A 113 -10.78 -13.80 -2.79
N SER A 114 -11.81 -13.34 -2.09
CA SER A 114 -12.38 -14.04 -0.93
C SER A 114 -12.99 -15.39 -1.30
N LYS A 115 -13.44 -15.56 -2.56
CA LYS A 115 -13.98 -16.82 -3.08
C LYS A 115 -12.93 -17.94 -3.21
N ARG A 116 -11.65 -17.60 -3.09
CA ARG A 116 -10.52 -18.53 -3.20
C ARG A 116 -10.10 -19.11 -1.84
N LEU A 117 -10.60 -18.54 -0.75
CA LEU A 117 -10.16 -18.85 0.60
C LEU A 117 -11.37 -19.19 1.49
N SER A 118 -11.15 -20.04 2.47
CA SER A 118 -12.17 -20.36 3.47
C SER A 118 -12.49 -19.12 4.31
N PRO A 119 -13.77 -18.76 4.50
CA PRO A 119 -14.16 -17.61 5.34
C PRO A 119 -13.59 -17.67 6.76
N GLU A 120 -13.46 -18.87 7.33
CA GLU A 120 -12.91 -19.09 8.67
C GLU A 120 -11.42 -18.79 8.74
N LEU A 121 -10.67 -18.93 7.64
CA LEU A 121 -9.27 -18.53 7.58
C LEU A 121 -9.15 -17.02 7.41
N ILE A 122 -9.97 -16.41 6.55
CA ILE A 122 -9.96 -14.95 6.38
C ILE A 122 -10.19 -14.25 7.72
N GLN A 123 -11.16 -14.74 8.52
CA GLN A 123 -11.48 -14.17 9.83
C GLN A 123 -10.38 -14.28 10.89
N LYS A 124 -9.33 -15.09 10.66
CA LYS A 124 -8.19 -15.15 11.58
C LYS A 124 -7.26 -13.94 11.43
N ALA A 125 -7.23 -13.31 10.26
CA ALA A 125 -6.42 -12.11 10.06
C ALA A 125 -6.90 -10.98 10.99
N ASP A 126 -5.96 -10.19 11.48
CA ASP A 126 -6.26 -9.05 12.35
C ASP A 126 -6.92 -7.89 11.59
N TYR A 127 -6.65 -7.80 10.28
CA TYR A 127 -7.22 -6.83 9.35
C TYR A 127 -7.01 -7.24 7.88
N VAL A 128 -7.81 -6.65 6.99
CA VAL A 128 -7.62 -6.71 5.54
C VAL A 128 -7.37 -5.30 4.99
N LEU A 129 -6.27 -5.14 4.28
CA LEU A 129 -5.90 -3.91 3.58
C LEU A 129 -5.98 -4.17 2.08
N MET A 130 -6.67 -3.34 1.31
CA MET A 130 -6.70 -3.48 -0.15
C MET A 130 -6.43 -2.15 -0.82
N ASP A 131 -5.48 -2.15 -1.76
CA ASP A 131 -5.23 -1.03 -2.65
C ASP A 131 -5.96 -1.23 -3.99
N PRO A 132 -6.39 -0.15 -4.67
CA PRO A 132 -7.11 -0.24 -5.95
C PRO A 132 -6.18 -0.32 -7.17
N GLN A 133 -4.91 -0.72 -7.00
CA GLN A 133 -3.87 -0.44 -7.98
C GLN A 133 -3.71 -1.49 -9.09
N VAL A 134 -4.31 -2.67 -8.93
CA VAL A 134 -4.53 -3.61 -10.04
C VAL A 134 -5.88 -3.25 -10.68
N LEU A 135 -5.81 -2.39 -11.69
CA LEU A 135 -6.98 -1.79 -12.33
C LEU A 135 -7.38 -2.60 -13.58
N PRO A 136 -8.50 -3.35 -13.55
CA PRO A 136 -9.01 -4.02 -14.75
C PRO A 136 -9.61 -3.01 -15.74
N ASN A 137 -9.30 -3.21 -17.03
CA ASN A 137 -9.73 -2.32 -18.12
C ASN A 137 -9.37 -0.85 -17.85
N GLY A 138 -8.11 -0.61 -17.47
CA GLY A 138 -7.62 0.71 -17.07
C GLY A 138 -7.30 1.65 -18.23
N ASN A 139 -7.31 1.15 -19.46
CA ASN A 139 -7.10 1.91 -20.69
C ASN A 139 -8.11 1.51 -21.77
N ARG A 140 -8.15 2.23 -22.89
CA ARG A 140 -9.13 1.94 -23.98
C ARG A 140 -8.86 0.64 -24.74
N TYR A 141 -7.73 0.00 -24.50
CA TYR A 141 -7.39 -1.30 -25.10
C TYR A 141 -7.91 -2.48 -24.27
N GLY A 142 -8.46 -2.22 -23.07
CA GLY A 142 -8.96 -3.24 -22.17
C GLY A 142 -7.87 -3.91 -21.34
N ASP A 143 -6.69 -3.29 -21.22
CA ASP A 143 -5.60 -3.87 -20.44
C ASP A 143 -5.90 -3.79 -18.93
N GLU A 144 -5.44 -4.80 -18.19
CA GLU A 144 -5.24 -4.69 -16.75
C GLU A 144 -3.98 -3.87 -16.49
N LEU A 145 -4.09 -2.82 -15.69
CA LEU A 145 -2.97 -1.97 -15.33
C LEU A 145 -2.54 -2.26 -13.89
N LYS A 146 -1.24 -2.44 -13.69
CA LYS A 146 -0.60 -2.40 -12.37
C LYS A 146 0.02 -1.03 -12.22
N ILE A 147 -0.74 -0.07 -11.70
CA ILE A 147 -0.43 1.35 -11.91
C ILE A 147 0.87 1.82 -11.22
N TRP A 148 1.48 1.01 -10.36
CA TRP A 148 2.81 1.28 -9.81
C TRP A 148 3.94 0.96 -10.80
N GLU A 149 3.69 0.20 -11.86
CA GLU A 149 4.71 -0.16 -12.84
C GLU A 149 5.05 1.04 -13.73
N ILE A 150 6.35 1.30 -13.91
CA ILE A 150 6.86 2.37 -14.78
C ILE A 150 6.33 2.24 -16.21
N ALA A 151 6.11 1.01 -16.67
CA ALA A 151 5.62 0.70 -18.01
C ALA A 151 4.10 0.91 -18.18
N THR A 152 3.38 1.34 -17.13
CA THR A 152 1.94 1.60 -17.20
C THR A 152 1.63 2.60 -18.31
N TYR A 153 0.85 2.18 -19.29
CA TYR A 153 0.46 3.01 -20.42
C TYR A 153 -0.97 3.52 -20.27
N ILE A 154 -1.09 4.85 -20.14
CA ILE A 154 -2.36 5.56 -20.06
C ILE A 154 -2.54 6.32 -21.37
N ASP A 155 -3.46 5.86 -22.21
CA ASP A 155 -3.75 6.46 -23.51
C ASP A 155 -4.65 7.69 -23.39
N ASP A 156 -5.51 7.71 -22.37
CA ASP A 156 -6.41 8.81 -22.06
C ASP A 156 -6.57 8.97 -20.55
N VAL A 157 -6.17 10.14 -20.06
CA VAL A 157 -6.12 10.45 -18.63
C VAL A 157 -7.51 10.52 -18.01
N GLU A 158 -8.51 11.08 -18.70
CA GLU A 158 -9.87 11.19 -18.14
C GLU A 158 -10.57 9.83 -18.12
N PHE A 159 -10.38 9.02 -19.17
CA PHE A 159 -10.84 7.63 -19.18
C PHE A 159 -10.22 6.84 -18.04
N PHE A 160 -8.89 6.91 -17.89
CA PHE A 160 -8.17 6.26 -16.79
C PHE A 160 -8.70 6.72 -15.44
N MET A 161 -8.83 8.03 -15.20
CA MET A 161 -9.31 8.55 -13.92
C MET A 161 -10.74 8.12 -13.62
N GLN A 162 -11.62 8.05 -14.61
CA GLN A 162 -12.97 7.53 -14.42
C GLN A 162 -12.94 6.05 -14.00
N ARG A 163 -12.19 5.21 -14.73
CA ARG A 163 -12.07 3.78 -14.43
C ARG A 163 -11.43 3.52 -13.08
N TYR A 164 -10.37 4.25 -12.76
CA TYR A 164 -9.64 4.09 -11.50
C TYR A 164 -10.46 4.57 -10.31
N PHE A 165 -11.18 5.68 -10.46
CA PHE A 165 -12.12 6.15 -9.44
C PHE A 165 -13.25 5.13 -9.21
N ASP A 166 -13.92 4.67 -10.27
CA ASP A 166 -15.00 3.68 -10.15
C ASP A 166 -14.50 2.40 -9.47
N HIS A 167 -13.31 1.92 -9.86
CA HIS A 167 -12.70 0.75 -9.23
C HIS A 167 -12.34 0.99 -7.76
N THR A 168 -11.89 2.19 -7.40
CA THR A 168 -11.64 2.56 -5.99
C THR A 168 -12.92 2.49 -5.18
N ILE A 169 -14.05 2.97 -5.72
CA ILE A 169 -15.36 2.82 -5.07
C ILE A 169 -15.73 1.34 -4.96
N ASP A 170 -15.57 0.54 -6.01
CA ASP A 170 -15.85 -0.90 -5.99
C ASP A 170 -15.03 -1.62 -4.90
N VAL A 171 -13.74 -1.28 -4.73
CA VAL A 171 -12.88 -1.83 -3.66
C VAL A 171 -13.45 -1.57 -2.27
N ILE A 172 -14.03 -0.39 -2.05
CA ILE A 172 -14.60 0.00 -0.75
C ILE A 172 -15.98 -0.64 -0.53
N THR A 173 -16.82 -0.67 -1.56
CA THR A 173 -18.27 -0.92 -1.39
C THR A 173 -18.70 -2.35 -1.71
N ASN A 174 -17.80 -3.20 -2.22
CA ASN A 174 -18.13 -4.59 -2.49
C ASN A 174 -18.39 -5.39 -1.18
N SER A 175 -18.80 -6.66 -1.32
CA SER A 175 -19.18 -7.51 -0.19
C SER A 175 -18.02 -8.29 0.44
N GLU A 176 -16.80 -8.15 -0.08
CA GLU A 176 -15.61 -8.82 0.45
C GLU A 176 -15.07 -8.07 1.67
N PRO A 177 -14.38 -8.76 2.59
CA PRO A 177 -13.80 -8.11 3.76
C PRO A 177 -12.76 -7.05 3.40
N ILE A 178 -12.88 -5.87 3.98
CA ILE A 178 -11.91 -4.78 3.91
C ILE A 178 -12.00 -3.95 5.19
N ASP A 179 -10.85 -3.70 5.81
CA ASP A 179 -10.73 -2.81 6.99
C ASP A 179 -10.01 -1.51 6.61
N ILE A 180 -9.09 -1.55 5.64
CA ILE A 180 -8.22 -0.43 5.27
C ILE A 180 -8.16 -0.27 3.75
N LEU A 181 -8.45 0.94 3.27
CA LEU A 181 -8.12 1.36 1.90
C LEU A 181 -6.63 1.72 1.82
N GLY A 182 -5.87 0.87 1.14
CA GLY A 182 -4.43 1.02 0.93
C GLY A 182 -4.10 1.98 -0.22
N TRP A 183 -2.98 2.69 -0.11
CA TRP A 183 -2.45 3.66 -1.07
C TRP A 183 -3.54 4.56 -1.70
N PRO A 184 -4.40 5.20 -0.89
CA PRO A 184 -5.49 5.99 -1.42
C PRO A 184 -4.92 7.14 -2.25
N LEU A 185 -5.58 7.45 -3.38
CA LEU A 185 -5.24 8.54 -4.29
C LEU A 185 -3.89 8.42 -5.03
N TYR A 186 -3.20 7.28 -4.99
CA TYR A 186 -1.96 7.11 -5.76
C TYR A 186 -2.18 7.34 -7.26
N LEU A 187 -1.21 7.97 -7.94
CA LEU A 187 -1.22 8.10 -9.39
C LEU A 187 0.13 7.67 -9.97
N PRO A 188 0.16 6.98 -11.12
CA PRO A 188 1.40 6.66 -11.81
C PRO A 188 2.14 7.93 -12.22
N GLY A 189 3.47 7.84 -12.28
CA GLY A 189 4.34 9.00 -12.55
C GLY A 189 4.03 9.74 -13.86
N ASN A 190 3.49 9.06 -14.87
CA ASN A 190 3.13 9.65 -16.16
C ASN A 190 1.89 10.56 -16.12
N VAL A 191 1.05 10.48 -15.08
CA VAL A 191 -0.12 11.35 -14.87
C VAL A 191 -0.06 12.15 -13.55
N ALA A 192 0.82 11.78 -12.63
CA ALA A 192 0.96 12.41 -11.31
C ALA A 192 1.28 13.93 -11.35
N ARG A 193 1.79 14.46 -12.47
CA ARG A 193 1.99 15.92 -12.63
C ARG A 193 0.70 16.74 -12.49
N ASP A 194 -0.45 16.13 -12.80
CA ASP A 194 -1.77 16.75 -12.72
C ASP A 194 -2.54 16.32 -11.47
N TYR A 195 -1.86 15.77 -10.44
CA TYR A 195 -2.46 15.10 -9.28
C TYR A 195 -3.66 15.84 -8.67
N TYR A 196 -3.49 17.11 -8.28
CA TYR A 196 -4.57 17.89 -7.65
C TYR A 196 -5.70 18.27 -8.62
N LYS A 197 -5.43 18.31 -9.92
CA LYS A 197 -6.45 18.53 -10.96
C LYS A 197 -7.29 17.27 -11.17
N LEU A 198 -6.64 16.11 -11.15
CA LEU A 198 -7.28 14.82 -11.38
C LEU A 198 -8.07 14.34 -10.15
N TRP A 199 -7.59 14.60 -8.94
CA TRP A 199 -8.34 14.35 -7.72
C TRP A 199 -9.26 15.52 -7.36
N THR A 200 -10.41 15.57 -8.02
CA THR A 200 -11.40 16.62 -7.81
C THR A 200 -12.07 16.52 -6.44
N PRO A 201 -12.58 17.63 -5.88
CA PRO A 201 -13.32 17.62 -4.62
C PRO A 201 -14.51 16.63 -4.59
N ASP A 202 -15.20 16.46 -5.72
CA ASP A 202 -16.29 15.48 -5.86
C ASP A 202 -15.79 14.04 -5.68
N ARG A 203 -14.70 13.66 -6.36
CA ARG A 203 -14.09 12.33 -6.22
C ARG A 203 -13.63 12.09 -4.78
N LEU A 204 -12.97 13.07 -4.18
CA LEU A 204 -12.51 12.99 -2.79
C LEU A 204 -13.69 12.77 -1.83
N ASN A 205 -14.75 13.56 -1.96
CA ASN A 205 -15.94 13.46 -1.11
C ASN A 205 -16.62 12.09 -1.26
N ARG A 206 -16.75 11.58 -2.49
CA ARG A 206 -17.36 10.26 -2.74
C ARG A 206 -16.55 9.10 -2.14
N ILE A 207 -15.23 9.18 -2.16
CA ILE A 207 -14.37 8.18 -1.47
C ILE A 207 -14.57 8.26 0.04
N VAL A 208 -14.62 9.47 0.62
CA VAL A 208 -14.83 9.67 2.06
C VAL A 208 -16.19 9.12 2.50
N GLU A 209 -17.27 9.40 1.75
CA GLU A 209 -18.60 8.90 2.08
C GLU A 209 -18.68 7.37 1.95
N ALA A 210 -18.12 6.79 0.89
CA ALA A 210 -18.07 5.34 0.73
C ALA A 210 -17.29 4.67 1.88
N ALA A 211 -16.11 5.19 2.21
CA ALA A 211 -15.30 4.65 3.30
C ALA A 211 -16.04 4.76 4.65
N LYS A 212 -16.80 5.83 4.86
CA LYS A 212 -17.55 6.05 6.10
C LYS A 212 -18.74 5.10 6.22
N GLU A 213 -19.50 4.95 5.15
CA GLU A 213 -20.67 4.06 5.09
C GLU A 213 -20.26 2.59 5.33
N HIS A 214 -19.10 2.20 4.82
CA HIS A 214 -18.58 0.83 4.93
C HIS A 214 -17.62 0.62 6.11
N GLY A 215 -17.33 1.65 6.92
CA GLY A 215 -16.45 1.54 8.08
C GLY A 215 -14.98 1.26 7.75
N VAL A 216 -14.52 1.68 6.57
CA VAL A 216 -13.16 1.45 6.06
C VAL A 216 -12.23 2.58 6.50
N ALA A 217 -11.11 2.22 7.12
CA ALA A 217 -10.05 3.15 7.49
C ALA A 217 -9.21 3.56 6.26
N ILE A 218 -8.54 4.72 6.36
CA ILE A 218 -7.70 5.27 5.29
C ILE A 218 -6.23 5.07 5.66
N GLU A 219 -5.47 4.39 4.81
CA GLU A 219 -4.01 4.34 4.97
C GLU A 219 -3.40 5.70 4.62
N ILE A 220 -2.49 6.19 5.46
CA ILE A 220 -1.50 7.21 5.09
C ILE A 220 -0.21 6.46 4.82
N ASN A 221 0.16 6.37 3.54
CA ASN A 221 1.30 5.60 3.09
C ASN A 221 2.56 6.47 2.94
N ASN A 222 3.64 6.05 3.58
CA ASN A 222 4.90 6.79 3.60
C ASN A 222 5.61 6.77 2.23
N THR A 223 5.65 5.61 1.58
CA THR A 223 6.36 5.41 0.31
C THR A 223 5.66 6.15 -0.83
N ALA A 224 4.33 6.07 -0.89
CA ALA A 224 3.51 6.77 -1.87
C ALA A 224 3.39 8.28 -1.60
N ARG A 225 3.68 8.71 -0.36
CA ARG A 225 3.38 10.06 0.15
C ARG A 225 1.94 10.48 -0.16
N SER A 226 0.99 9.58 0.13
CA SER A 226 -0.44 9.70 -0.17
C SER A 226 -1.27 9.17 0.99
N PRO A 227 -2.46 9.72 1.27
CA PRO A 227 -3.13 10.83 0.59
C PRO A 227 -2.60 12.19 1.05
N HIS A 228 -2.94 13.24 0.32
CA HIS A 228 -2.56 14.63 0.62
C HIS A 228 -3.42 15.24 1.76
N GLU A 229 -2.98 16.37 2.30
CA GLU A 229 -3.57 17.05 3.47
C GLU A 229 -5.07 17.34 3.37
N GLU A 230 -5.54 17.83 2.22
CA GLU A 230 -6.94 18.21 2.02
C GLU A 230 -7.86 17.00 2.21
N PHE A 231 -7.49 15.86 1.61
CA PHE A 231 -8.22 14.62 1.77
C PHE A 231 -8.20 14.10 3.21
N ILE A 232 -7.05 14.11 3.89
CA ILE A 232 -6.94 13.68 5.29
C ILE A 232 -7.82 14.54 6.19
N THR A 233 -7.81 15.86 5.98
CA THR A 233 -8.65 16.80 6.72
C THR A 233 -10.14 16.55 6.48
N MET A 234 -10.52 16.27 5.24
CA MET A 234 -11.90 15.92 4.87
C MET A 234 -12.35 14.60 5.53
N ALA A 235 -11.54 13.54 5.40
CA ALA A 235 -11.78 12.23 5.99
C ALA A 235 -11.91 12.30 7.53
N LYS A 236 -11.03 13.06 8.19
CA LYS A 236 -11.07 13.28 9.63
C LYS A 236 -12.38 13.94 10.06
N ARG A 237 -12.81 15.01 9.37
CA ARG A 237 -14.08 15.69 9.66
C ARG A 237 -15.28 14.76 9.51
N ALA A 238 -15.21 13.79 8.59
CA ALA A 238 -16.23 12.77 8.41
C ALA A 238 -16.21 11.68 9.51
N GLY A 239 -15.18 11.65 10.36
CA GLY A 239 -15.03 10.70 11.45
C GLY A 239 -14.28 9.41 11.07
N LEU A 240 -13.66 9.37 9.89
CA LEU A 240 -12.88 8.22 9.45
C LEU A 240 -11.66 7.97 10.35
N LYS A 241 -11.24 6.70 10.39
CA LYS A 241 -10.01 6.28 11.05
C LYS A 241 -8.86 6.21 10.05
N PHE A 242 -7.64 6.33 10.56
CA PHE A 242 -6.43 6.26 9.77
C PHE A 242 -5.53 5.11 10.22
N THR A 243 -4.70 4.63 9.30
CA THR A 243 -3.55 3.78 9.60
C THR A 243 -2.31 4.40 8.98
N PHE A 244 -1.14 4.03 9.49
CA PHE A 244 0.10 4.27 8.77
C PHE A 244 0.57 2.99 8.11
N GLY A 245 1.20 3.15 6.96
CA GLY A 245 1.86 2.06 6.27
C GLY A 245 3.10 2.54 5.55
N SER A 246 4.16 1.74 5.55
CA SER A 246 5.37 2.03 4.78
C SER A 246 5.46 1.24 3.47
N ASP A 247 4.73 0.14 3.34
CA ASP A 247 4.82 -0.85 2.25
C ASP A 247 6.29 -1.28 1.99
N THR A 248 7.05 -1.46 3.07
CA THR A 248 8.47 -1.80 3.01
C THR A 248 8.71 -3.31 3.01
N ARG A 249 9.84 -3.70 2.42
CA ARG A 249 10.32 -5.09 2.26
C ARG A 249 11.78 -5.27 2.71
N ASN A 250 12.28 -4.34 3.52
CA ASN A 250 13.70 -4.27 3.88
C ASN A 250 13.92 -3.42 5.16
N PHE A 251 15.17 -3.21 5.55
CA PHE A 251 15.57 -2.47 6.76
C PHE A 251 15.23 -0.96 6.79
N THR A 252 14.63 -0.38 5.75
CA THR A 252 13.99 0.95 5.84
C THR A 252 12.62 0.91 6.50
N MET A 253 12.17 -0.27 6.93
CA MET A 253 10.93 -0.50 7.67
C MET A 253 10.77 0.40 8.90
N GLY A 254 9.53 0.81 9.16
CA GLY A 254 9.19 1.73 10.26
C GLY A 254 9.58 3.19 10.00
N ARG A 255 10.16 3.53 8.84
CA ARG A 255 10.29 4.93 8.42
C ARG A 255 8.92 5.45 8.00
N LEU A 256 8.40 6.39 8.78
CA LEU A 256 7.04 6.93 8.67
C LEU A 256 7.06 8.47 8.63
N ASP A 257 8.14 9.07 8.10
CA ASP A 257 8.37 10.52 8.13
C ASP A 257 7.20 11.32 7.54
N TYR A 258 6.71 10.93 6.36
CA TYR A 258 5.55 11.57 5.74
C TYR A 258 4.30 11.40 6.60
N CYS A 259 4.08 10.19 7.11
CA CYS A 259 2.90 9.88 7.91
C CYS A 259 2.83 10.74 9.17
N LEU A 260 3.96 10.89 9.85
CA LEU A 260 4.09 11.69 11.08
C LEU A 260 3.98 13.19 10.79
N GLU A 261 4.62 13.66 9.72
CA GLU A 261 4.52 15.05 9.26
C GLU A 261 3.06 15.43 8.97
N ILE A 262 2.39 14.64 8.13
CA ILE A 262 1.04 14.95 7.66
C ILE A 262 -0.01 14.75 8.76
N ALA A 263 0.17 13.75 9.63
CA ALA A 263 -0.69 13.54 10.79
C ALA A 263 -0.63 14.75 11.74
N LYS A 264 0.58 15.24 12.03
CA LYS A 264 0.76 16.47 12.83
C LYS A 264 0.10 17.67 12.16
N LYS A 265 0.31 17.84 10.86
CA LYS A 265 -0.27 18.95 10.08
C LYS A 265 -1.81 18.95 10.10
N CYS A 266 -2.42 17.77 9.98
CA CYS A 266 -3.87 17.58 10.05
C CYS A 266 -4.41 17.50 11.49
N GLY A 267 -3.53 17.61 12.49
CA GLY A 267 -3.84 17.53 13.91
C GLY A 267 -4.42 16.18 14.33
N LEU A 268 -4.05 15.08 13.70
CA LEU A 268 -4.51 13.74 14.06
C LEU A 268 -4.09 13.39 15.50
N THR A 269 -5.00 12.73 16.20
CA THR A 269 -4.87 12.32 17.60
C THR A 269 -5.02 10.81 17.71
N GLN A 270 -4.74 10.25 18.88
CA GLN A 270 -4.88 8.81 19.13
C GLN A 270 -6.27 8.26 18.74
N SER A 271 -7.34 9.02 18.98
CA SER A 271 -8.70 8.58 18.65
C SER A 271 -8.98 8.53 17.15
N ASP A 272 -8.12 9.12 16.31
CA ASP A 272 -8.26 9.12 14.86
C ASP A 272 -7.66 7.85 14.22
N PHE A 273 -6.99 6.99 14.97
CA PHE A 273 -6.34 5.79 14.43
C PHE A 273 -7.18 4.53 14.59
N PHE A 274 -7.14 3.68 13.56
CA PHE A 274 -7.62 2.30 13.61
C PHE A 274 -6.61 1.44 14.39
N VAL A 275 -7.12 0.55 15.24
CA VAL A 275 -6.32 -0.38 16.04
C VAL A 275 -6.89 -1.78 15.83
N PRO A 276 -6.09 -2.75 15.34
CA PRO A 276 -6.56 -4.14 15.21
C PRO A 276 -6.96 -4.72 16.57
N LYS A 277 -7.95 -5.63 16.58
CA LYS A 277 -8.61 -6.10 17.81
C LYS A 277 -7.74 -7.01 18.69
N ARG A 278 -6.79 -7.74 18.11
CA ARG A 278 -5.96 -8.69 18.85
C ARG A 278 -5.03 -7.97 19.83
N ALA A 279 -4.92 -8.49 21.04
CA ALA A 279 -3.89 -8.05 21.98
C ALA A 279 -2.56 -8.74 21.63
N LEU A 280 -1.47 -7.97 21.60
CA LEU A 280 -0.10 -8.41 21.35
C LEU A 280 0.75 -8.29 22.62
#